data_AF-P34423-F1
#
_entry.id   AF-P34423-F1
#
_cell.length_a   1.000
_cell.length_b   1.000
_cell.length_c   1.000
_cell.angle_alpha   90.00
_cell.angle_beta   90.00
_cell.angle_gamma   90.00
#
_symmetry.space_group_name_H-M   'P 1'
#
loop_
_entity.id
_entity.type
_entity.pdbx_description
1 polymer ?
#
loop_
_entity_poly.entity_id
_entity_poly.type
_entity_poly.pdbx_seq_one_letter_code
_entity_poly.pdbx_strand_id
1 'polypeptide(L)'
;MADDEDDIVWIREDTAQSSVPTSPTTPATIIEAAPVLSDAFDKPILKSVETISVSNGPPEVTISAPPPTPPAAPLAPQITPMVLSTVPDAAPAQDIPALILAALAPEPVPEPEPEVEAKQNVIVEKENEIKDQQQNDQLSAKLDPKTPNSVDDNSMSFDISECERKFNTAIREANDILEDFDKKSKQVAENTKFVAKELAELAADAPRVFQKTIEDHSQVPEISELPSGGLPKNVESVLIGEGILEEITGTLVLPTGQVLVTDERVGILLFNLEGDVLAKINPADFRKLWSPVYHKEHILVLADAKNAENHWSRHVIKFTCQLEYVAKIECPSWLAECTILRERLSIAHNDHLYLCVCGEIFSGIYELTPIGQWTELEYKLSEAYIDMLAFATIGPITQLLVVEGRRNYVLLVSVRESRIVDRKRMAICERPGALAKDEAGRLFVSNRFSASIQLVDTMRWVSEKNVAITEAFVRHFTACWGLLAIPLKNAVRLQRYSFRSLR
;
A
#
# COMPACT_ATOMS: atom_id res chain seq x y z
N MET A 1 26.28 -8.18 -4.36
CA MET A 1 25.95 -7.20 -5.42
C MET A 1 25.38 -5.99 -4.68
N ALA A 2 26.25 -5.00 -4.48
CA ALA A 2 26.06 -3.66 -3.89
C ALA A 2 25.22 -3.55 -2.60
N ASP A 3 25.93 -3.42 -1.48
CA ASP A 3 25.43 -3.03 -0.16
C ASP A 3 24.99 -1.55 -0.16
N ASP A 4 23.71 -1.28 0.09
CA ASP A 4 23.11 0.06 0.30
C ASP A 4 22.56 0.18 1.74
N GLU A 5 23.27 -0.32 2.76
CA GLU A 5 22.77 -0.41 4.14
C GLU A 5 22.95 0.85 5.01
N ASP A 6 23.54 1.95 4.50
CA ASP A 6 24.02 3.04 5.35
C ASP A 6 23.05 4.22 5.63
N ASP A 7 21.77 4.15 5.26
CA ASP A 7 20.81 5.26 5.45
C ASP A 7 19.68 5.01 6.48
N ILE A 8 19.80 3.99 7.35
CA ILE A 8 18.77 3.69 8.36
C ILE A 8 19.06 4.46 9.66
N VAL A 9 18.34 5.55 9.88
CA VAL A 9 18.34 6.29 11.16
C VAL A 9 17.48 5.54 12.19
N TRP A 10 18.14 4.94 13.18
CA TRP A 10 17.48 4.36 14.35
C TRP A 10 17.31 5.43 15.45
N ILE A 11 16.08 5.73 15.85
CA ILE A 11 15.81 6.64 16.99
C ILE A 11 15.30 5.81 18.17
N ARG A 12 16.05 5.82 19.28
CA ARG A 12 15.65 5.24 20.57
C ARG A 12 14.88 6.29 21.39
N GLU A 13 13.80 5.87 22.04
CA GLU A 13 13.02 6.73 22.95
C GLU A 13 13.64 6.77 24.35
N ASP A 14 13.97 7.98 24.84
CA ASP A 14 14.20 8.26 26.25
C ASP A 14 12.96 8.90 26.89
N THR A 15 12.69 8.51 28.14
CA THR A 15 11.42 8.69 28.85
C THR A 15 11.42 9.90 29.80
N ALA A 16 10.40 10.76 29.65
CA ALA A 16 9.66 11.60 30.62
C ALA A 16 10.36 12.61 31.59
N GLN A 17 9.82 13.85 31.66
CA GLN A 17 9.03 14.38 32.82
C GLN A 17 8.58 15.87 32.68
N SER A 18 7.25 16.07 32.57
CA SER A 18 6.34 17.03 33.24
C SER A 18 6.65 18.55 33.42
N SER A 19 5.78 19.44 32.89
CA SER A 19 4.92 20.38 33.67
C SER A 19 3.99 21.27 32.78
N VAL A 20 2.91 21.80 33.38
CA VAL A 20 1.55 22.12 32.86
C VAL A 20 1.37 23.58 32.31
N PRO A 21 0.42 23.87 31.36
CA PRO A 21 0.29 25.16 30.65
C PRO A 21 -0.91 26.05 31.06
N THR A 22 -0.99 27.27 30.51
CA THR A 22 -2.14 28.21 30.57
C THR A 22 -2.52 28.74 29.18
N SER A 23 -3.81 28.64 28.82
CA SER A 23 -4.48 29.12 27.57
C SER A 23 -4.95 30.60 27.69
N PRO A 24 -5.69 31.26 26.74
CA PRO A 24 -6.26 30.84 25.44
C PRO A 24 -6.25 31.90 24.28
N THR A 25 -6.86 31.57 23.12
CA THR A 25 -7.89 32.34 22.33
C THR A 25 -7.69 32.31 20.77
N THR A 26 -8.70 31.79 20.07
CA THR A 26 -9.02 31.60 18.62
C THR A 26 -9.34 32.96 17.88
N PRO A 27 -9.67 33.07 16.55
CA PRO A 27 -9.89 32.05 15.50
C PRO A 27 -9.46 32.36 14.01
N ALA A 28 -9.54 31.27 13.21
CA ALA A 28 -9.97 31.13 11.81
C ALA A 28 -9.53 32.11 10.70
N THR A 29 -8.95 31.55 9.63
CA THR A 29 -8.93 32.17 8.30
C THR A 29 -9.26 31.12 7.24
N ILE A 30 -10.28 31.45 6.46
CA ILE A 30 -10.85 30.75 5.31
C ILE A 30 -9.89 30.94 4.12
N ILE A 31 -9.51 29.86 3.43
CA ILE A 31 -8.82 29.95 2.13
C ILE A 31 -9.53 29.04 1.12
N GLU A 32 -9.60 29.57 -0.09
CA GLU A 32 -10.50 29.36 -1.23
C GLU A 32 -10.56 27.95 -1.84
N ALA A 33 -11.67 27.75 -2.56
CA ALA A 33 -12.04 26.55 -3.29
C ALA A 33 -11.03 26.15 -4.38
N ALA A 34 -10.56 24.91 -4.33
CA ALA A 34 -9.85 24.23 -5.40
C ALA A 34 -10.84 23.61 -6.41
N PRO A 35 -10.47 23.47 -7.70
CA PRO A 35 -11.33 22.91 -8.74
C PRO A 35 -11.76 21.47 -8.42
N VAL A 36 -13.05 21.18 -8.62
CA VAL A 36 -13.67 19.91 -8.26
C VAL A 36 -13.31 18.85 -9.30
N LEU A 37 -12.94 17.64 -8.83
CA LEU A 37 -12.69 16.44 -9.65
C LEU A 37 -13.82 16.11 -10.64
N SER A 38 -15.03 16.70 -10.50
CA SER A 38 -16.11 16.59 -11.48
C SER A 38 -15.65 16.98 -12.89
N ASP A 39 -14.82 18.02 -13.00
CA ASP A 39 -14.39 18.54 -14.30
C ASP A 39 -13.51 17.55 -15.08
N ALA A 40 -12.81 16.64 -14.41
CA ALA A 40 -12.03 15.58 -15.06
C ALA A 40 -12.92 14.52 -15.70
N PHE A 41 -14.11 14.27 -15.15
CA PHE A 41 -15.06 13.29 -15.70
C PHE A 41 -15.93 13.87 -16.82
N ASP A 42 -16.09 15.19 -16.88
CA ASP A 42 -17.05 15.86 -17.77
C ASP A 42 -16.44 16.42 -19.07
N LYS A 43 -15.12 16.28 -19.31
CA LYS A 43 -14.47 16.81 -20.53
C LYS A 43 -14.17 15.74 -21.58
N PRO A 44 -14.71 15.85 -22.81
CA PRO A 44 -14.20 15.09 -23.95
C PRO A 44 -12.80 15.59 -24.31
N ILE A 45 -11.86 14.64 -24.49
CA ILE A 45 -10.46 14.88 -24.89
C ILE A 45 -10.43 15.63 -26.23
N LEU A 46 -10.14 16.92 -26.17
CA LEU A 46 -9.81 17.73 -27.35
C LEU A 46 -8.30 17.61 -27.62
N LYS A 47 -7.95 16.92 -28.71
CA LYS A 47 -6.64 17.02 -29.35
C LYS A 47 -6.50 18.42 -29.96
N SER A 48 -5.58 19.23 -29.44
CA SER A 48 -5.05 20.39 -30.17
C SER A 48 -3.52 20.29 -30.19
N VAL A 49 -3.02 20.06 -31.40
CA VAL A 49 -1.62 20.12 -31.83
C VAL A 49 -1.25 21.59 -32.06
N GLU A 50 -0.09 22.01 -31.58
CA GLU A 50 0.75 23.07 -32.19
C GLU A 50 2.21 22.87 -31.70
N THR A 51 3.03 22.13 -32.46
CA THR A 51 4.05 22.61 -33.42
C THR A 51 5.27 23.26 -32.76
N ILE A 52 6.43 22.57 -32.70
CA ILE A 52 7.78 23.01 -33.18
C ILE A 52 8.70 21.76 -33.41
N SER A 53 9.02 21.51 -34.69
CA SER A 53 10.14 20.80 -35.40
C SER A 53 11.29 20.13 -34.59
N VAL A 54 11.88 18.97 -34.98
CA VAL A 54 12.74 18.67 -36.16
C VAL A 54 12.94 17.13 -36.42
N SER A 55 12.72 16.67 -37.68
CA SER A 55 13.24 15.52 -38.51
C SER A 55 13.56 14.12 -37.90
N ASN A 56 13.03 12.97 -38.36
CA ASN A 56 13.21 12.29 -39.67
C ASN A 56 12.16 11.17 -39.98
N GLY A 57 11.38 11.32 -41.07
CA GLY A 57 11.09 10.32 -42.16
C GLY A 57 10.35 8.95 -41.96
N PRO A 58 9.14 8.75 -42.58
CA PRO A 58 8.32 7.52 -42.64
C PRO A 58 8.20 6.89 -44.08
N PRO A 59 7.27 5.93 -44.35
CA PRO A 59 6.01 6.26 -45.09
C PRO A 59 4.76 5.46 -44.62
N GLU A 60 3.61 6.09 -44.35
CA GLU A 60 2.45 6.38 -45.24
C GLU A 60 1.60 5.15 -45.67
N VAL A 61 0.38 5.02 -45.09
CA VAL A 61 -0.76 4.27 -45.65
C VAL A 61 -2.07 5.02 -45.33
N THR A 62 -2.73 5.53 -46.37
CA THR A 62 -4.11 6.06 -46.43
C THR A 62 -5.17 4.95 -46.37
N ILE A 63 -6.39 5.22 -45.83
CA ILE A 63 -7.71 4.79 -46.38
C ILE A 63 -8.88 5.54 -45.67
N SER A 64 -9.67 6.19 -46.54
CA SER A 64 -11.09 6.63 -46.58
C SER A 64 -11.99 6.84 -45.35
N ALA A 65 -12.64 8.01 -45.35
CA ALA A 65 -13.89 8.32 -44.63
C ALA A 65 -15.15 7.93 -45.44
N PRO A 66 -16.28 7.56 -44.79
CA PRO A 66 -17.59 7.45 -45.43
C PRO A 66 -18.30 8.82 -45.59
N PRO A 67 -19.25 8.95 -46.53
CA PRO A 67 -19.81 10.23 -47.00
C PRO A 67 -20.87 10.84 -46.06
N PRO A 68 -21.17 12.15 -46.19
CA PRO A 68 -22.08 12.86 -45.29
C PRO A 68 -23.56 12.65 -45.65
N THR A 69 -24.40 12.41 -44.65
CA THR A 69 -25.88 12.41 -44.78
C THR A 69 -26.43 13.84 -44.58
N PRO A 70 -27.27 14.37 -45.49
CA PRO A 70 -27.81 15.73 -45.42
C PRO A 70 -29.02 15.88 -44.46
N PRO A 71 -29.37 17.11 -44.00
CA PRO A 71 -30.29 17.34 -42.89
C PRO A 71 -31.71 17.81 -43.30
N ALA A 72 -32.58 17.93 -42.27
CA ALA A 72 -33.92 18.55 -42.18
C ALA A 72 -35.12 17.60 -42.44
N ALA A 73 -36.26 17.65 -41.75
CA ALA A 73 -36.92 18.75 -41.04
C ALA A 73 -37.94 18.23 -39.96
N PRO A 74 -38.49 19.09 -39.08
CA PRO A 74 -39.18 18.71 -37.82
C PRO A 74 -40.71 18.70 -37.94
N LEU A 75 -41.41 17.92 -37.09
CA LEU A 75 -42.84 18.07 -36.79
C LEU A 75 -43.15 17.81 -35.30
N ALA A 76 -44.13 18.58 -34.83
CA ALA A 76 -44.44 18.99 -33.45
C ALA A 76 -45.36 18.00 -32.66
N PRO A 77 -45.68 18.26 -31.37
CA PRO A 77 -46.17 17.25 -30.41
C PRO A 77 -47.70 17.11 -30.35
N GLN A 78 -48.19 15.97 -29.85
CA GLN A 78 -49.58 15.77 -29.44
C GLN A 78 -49.67 15.39 -27.94
N ILE A 79 -50.54 16.12 -27.26
CA ILE A 79 -51.07 15.90 -25.90
C ILE A 79 -52.49 15.34 -26.05
N THR A 80 -52.92 14.34 -25.27
CA THR A 80 -54.26 14.26 -24.63
C THR A 80 -54.44 12.98 -23.76
N PRO A 81 -55.35 12.96 -22.76
CA PRO A 81 -55.16 12.24 -21.49
C PRO A 81 -56.27 11.23 -21.10
N MET A 82 -56.05 10.59 -19.94
CA MET A 82 -56.98 9.99 -18.93
C MET A 82 -58.12 9.05 -19.36
N VAL A 83 -58.11 7.84 -18.78
CA VAL A 83 -59.31 7.13 -18.30
C VAL A 83 -58.99 6.46 -16.95
N LEU A 84 -59.88 6.68 -15.97
CA LEU A 84 -59.87 6.18 -14.60
C LEU A 84 -61.19 5.39 -14.39
N SER A 85 -61.15 4.17 -13.83
CA SER A 85 -62.31 3.50 -13.22
C SER A 85 -61.83 2.38 -12.27
N THR A 86 -61.88 2.59 -10.95
CA THR A 86 -62.82 2.00 -9.95
C THR A 86 -62.68 0.48 -9.73
N VAL A 87 -62.04 -0.03 -8.66
CA VAL A 87 -62.47 -0.16 -7.23
C VAL A 87 -63.04 -1.57 -6.90
N PRO A 88 -62.82 -2.10 -5.67
CA PRO A 88 -62.40 -3.49 -5.37
C PRO A 88 -63.38 -4.28 -4.49
N ASP A 89 -63.11 -5.57 -4.21
CA ASP A 89 -63.34 -6.16 -2.86
C ASP A 89 -62.82 -7.62 -2.68
N ALA A 90 -62.65 -7.97 -1.39
CA ALA A 90 -62.72 -9.31 -0.77
C ALA A 90 -61.44 -10.15 -0.49
N ALA A 91 -61.05 -10.02 0.79
CA ALA A 91 -60.15 -10.73 1.71
C ALA A 91 -60.40 -12.27 1.98
N PRO A 92 -59.61 -12.94 2.87
CA PRO A 92 -59.14 -14.34 2.81
C PRO A 92 -59.74 -15.32 3.85
N ALA A 93 -59.39 -16.62 3.81
CA ALA A 93 -59.12 -17.51 4.98
C ALA A 93 -58.92 -19.02 4.62
N GLN A 94 -57.86 -19.62 5.21
CA GLN A 94 -57.80 -20.94 5.91
C GLN A 94 -58.21 -22.27 5.22
N ASP A 95 -57.28 -23.24 5.11
CA ASP A 95 -57.17 -24.44 5.98
C ASP A 95 -56.30 -25.58 5.37
N ILE A 96 -55.48 -26.20 6.23
CA ILE A 96 -54.61 -27.40 6.03
C ILE A 96 -55.43 -28.67 6.36
N PRO A 97 -55.08 -29.91 5.94
CA PRO A 97 -54.18 -30.76 6.76
C PRO A 97 -53.34 -31.84 6.01
N ALA A 98 -52.31 -32.30 6.73
CA ALA A 98 -51.33 -33.34 6.39
C ALA A 98 -51.87 -34.79 6.45
N LEU A 99 -51.30 -35.68 5.62
CA LEU A 99 -51.27 -37.16 5.71
C LEU A 99 -50.15 -37.66 4.76
N ILE A 100 -49.29 -38.66 4.98
CA ILE A 100 -48.89 -39.52 6.11
C ILE A 100 -47.81 -40.51 5.57
N LEU A 101 -46.83 -40.90 6.42
CA LEU A 101 -45.98 -42.14 6.45
C LEU A 101 -45.07 -42.52 5.24
N ALA A 102 -43.91 -43.19 5.37
CA ALA A 102 -43.11 -43.67 6.50
C ALA A 102 -41.74 -44.23 6.03
N ALA A 103 -40.75 -44.14 6.92
CA ALA A 103 -39.66 -45.09 7.25
C ALA A 103 -38.61 -45.54 6.21
N LEU A 104 -37.33 -45.22 6.47
CA LEU A 104 -36.34 -46.16 7.08
C LEU A 104 -34.98 -45.47 7.31
N ALA A 105 -34.40 -45.69 8.50
CA ALA A 105 -33.18 -45.08 9.04
C ALA A 105 -31.97 -46.08 8.98
N PRO A 106 -30.88 -45.92 9.76
CA PRO A 106 -29.60 -45.29 9.36
C PRO A 106 -28.37 -46.23 9.51
N GLU A 107 -27.20 -45.85 8.99
CA GLU A 107 -25.91 -46.43 9.44
C GLU A 107 -24.81 -45.35 9.56
N PRO A 108 -24.11 -45.25 10.71
CA PRO A 108 -22.88 -44.50 10.89
C PRO A 108 -21.65 -45.42 10.86
N VAL A 109 -20.51 -44.95 10.35
CA VAL A 109 -19.21 -45.64 10.42
C VAL A 109 -18.25 -44.82 11.30
N PRO A 110 -17.49 -45.43 12.23
CA PRO A 110 -16.88 -44.76 13.38
C PRO A 110 -15.41 -44.35 13.21
N GLU A 111 -15.01 -43.34 14.00
CA GLU A 111 -13.64 -42.91 14.36
C GLU A 111 -12.85 -44.00 15.11
N PRO A 112 -11.49 -43.96 15.08
CA PRO A 112 -10.68 -44.45 16.19
C PRO A 112 -9.95 -43.33 16.93
N GLU A 113 -9.97 -43.49 18.25
CA GLU A 113 -9.59 -42.60 19.34
C GLU A 113 -8.08 -42.32 19.48
N PRO A 114 -7.70 -41.25 20.23
CA PRO A 114 -6.33 -40.99 20.66
C PRO A 114 -6.05 -41.59 22.04
N GLU A 115 -4.94 -42.33 22.20
CA GLU A 115 -4.44 -42.76 23.51
C GLU A 115 -3.24 -41.90 23.97
N VAL A 116 -3.44 -41.36 25.16
CA VAL A 116 -2.51 -40.59 26.00
C VAL A 116 -1.68 -41.58 26.83
N GLU A 117 -0.37 -41.41 26.94
CA GLU A 117 0.29 -41.64 28.24
C GLU A 117 1.66 -40.95 28.35
N ALA A 118 1.78 -40.20 29.44
CA ALA A 118 2.92 -39.40 29.84
C ALA A 118 4.04 -40.24 30.46
N LYS A 119 5.29 -39.80 30.31
CA LYS A 119 6.30 -39.81 31.38
C LYS A 119 7.43 -38.83 31.14
N GLN A 120 7.65 -38.03 32.17
CA GLN A 120 8.65 -36.96 32.36
C GLN A 120 10.07 -37.51 32.53
N ASN A 121 11.07 -36.67 32.18
CA ASN A 121 12.29 -36.32 32.94
C ASN A 121 13.28 -35.66 31.94
N VAL A 122 13.48 -34.35 31.93
CA VAL A 122 14.32 -33.50 32.80
C VAL A 122 15.79 -33.90 32.80
N ILE A 123 16.64 -33.01 32.25
CA ILE A 123 18.05 -32.59 32.56
C ILE A 123 18.47 -31.72 31.35
N VAL A 124 18.51 -30.39 31.32
CA VAL A 124 19.12 -29.33 32.17
C VAL A 124 20.65 -29.19 31.99
N GLU A 125 21.01 -28.12 31.26
CA GLU A 125 22.16 -27.19 31.44
C GLU A 125 23.63 -27.59 31.18
N LYS A 126 24.29 -26.79 30.31
CA LYS A 126 25.50 -25.93 30.51
C LYS A 126 26.36 -25.89 29.24
N GLU A 127 26.43 -24.76 28.53
CA GLU A 127 27.30 -23.60 28.77
C GLU A 127 28.80 -23.88 28.60
N ASN A 128 29.34 -23.31 27.51
CA ASN A 128 30.44 -22.36 27.45
C ASN A 128 31.89 -22.76 27.80
N GLU A 129 32.79 -22.17 26.99
CA GLU A 129 34.20 -21.81 27.25
C GLU A 129 35.25 -22.95 27.18
N ILE A 130 36.51 -22.83 26.71
CA ILE A 130 37.39 -21.79 26.15
C ILE A 130 38.78 -22.48 25.96
N LYS A 131 39.64 -21.96 25.05
CA LYS A 131 41.13 -22.05 25.00
C LYS A 131 41.87 -23.30 24.49
N ASP A 132 42.59 -23.05 23.39
CA ASP A 132 44.06 -23.15 23.23
C ASP A 132 44.80 -24.43 23.62
N GLN A 133 45.48 -25.04 22.63
CA GLN A 133 46.93 -25.36 22.56
C GLN A 133 47.14 -26.44 21.49
N GLN A 134 47.64 -26.08 20.30
CA GLN A 134 49.05 -26.08 19.91
C GLN A 134 49.74 -27.46 19.92
N GLN A 135 50.36 -27.73 18.76
CA GLN A 135 51.66 -28.37 18.52
C GLN A 135 51.76 -29.85 18.14
N ASN A 136 52.38 -30.02 16.95
CA ASN A 136 53.47 -30.94 16.62
C ASN A 136 53.15 -32.44 16.51
N ASP A 137 53.75 -33.23 15.62
CA ASP A 137 54.67 -33.04 14.50
C ASP A 137 54.83 -34.46 13.88
N GLN A 138 55.37 -34.53 12.66
CA GLN A 138 56.35 -35.54 12.21
C GLN A 138 55.99 -36.95 11.67
N LEU A 139 56.66 -37.21 10.51
CA LEU A 139 57.31 -38.45 10.00
C LEU A 139 56.45 -39.45 9.18
N SER A 140 56.88 -40.09 8.08
CA SER A 140 57.89 -39.92 7.00
C SER A 140 58.00 -41.27 6.26
N ALA A 141 58.29 -41.22 4.94
CA ALA A 141 59.06 -42.19 4.13
C ALA A 141 58.46 -43.54 3.65
N LYS A 142 58.47 -43.76 2.32
CA LYS A 142 59.32 -44.78 1.65
C LYS A 142 59.28 -44.71 0.10
N LEU A 143 60.50 -44.84 -0.48
CA LEU A 143 60.95 -44.91 -1.88
C LEU A 143 60.45 -46.19 -2.62
N ASP A 144 60.45 -46.33 -3.96
CA ASP A 144 61.63 -46.46 -4.86
C ASP A 144 61.37 -46.30 -6.39
N PRO A 145 62.40 -45.98 -7.21
CA PRO A 145 62.33 -45.61 -8.64
C PRO A 145 63.02 -46.59 -9.62
N LYS A 146 62.68 -46.53 -10.93
CA LYS A 146 63.54 -46.97 -12.06
C LYS A 146 63.26 -46.16 -13.36
N THR A 147 64.18 -45.27 -13.71
CA THR A 147 64.48 -44.66 -15.04
C THR A 147 65.33 -45.64 -15.91
N PRO A 148 65.77 -45.38 -17.18
CA PRO A 148 66.08 -44.08 -17.82
C PRO A 148 65.84 -43.96 -19.36
N ASN A 149 66.28 -42.80 -19.89
CA ASN A 149 66.63 -42.44 -21.29
C ASN A 149 65.51 -41.71 -22.08
N SER A 150 65.70 -40.53 -22.70
CA SER A 150 66.93 -39.77 -22.99
C SER A 150 66.63 -38.40 -23.66
N VAL A 151 67.48 -37.41 -23.35
CA VAL A 151 67.95 -36.21 -24.10
C VAL A 151 67.06 -34.99 -24.39
N ASP A 152 67.61 -33.85 -23.92
CA ASP A 152 67.66 -32.47 -24.43
C ASP A 152 66.98 -31.33 -23.64
N ASP A 153 67.86 -30.49 -23.11
CA ASP A 153 67.74 -29.43 -22.11
C ASP A 153 67.19 -28.10 -22.68
N ASN A 154 66.20 -27.54 -22.00
CA ASN A 154 66.07 -26.09 -21.75
C ASN A 154 65.09 -25.88 -20.58
N SER A 155 65.62 -25.96 -19.36
CA SER A 155 64.88 -25.68 -18.14
C SER A 155 64.63 -24.18 -18.00
N MET A 156 63.39 -23.75 -18.24
CA MET A 156 62.90 -22.51 -17.66
C MET A 156 62.84 -22.71 -16.13
N SER A 157 63.89 -22.30 -15.43
CA SER A 157 63.87 -22.20 -13.98
C SER A 157 62.83 -21.14 -13.58
N PHE A 158 61.68 -21.60 -13.08
CA PHE A 158 60.68 -20.74 -12.45
C PHE A 158 61.31 -20.08 -11.22
N ASP A 159 61.64 -18.80 -11.33
CA ASP A 159 62.32 -18.06 -10.28
C ASP A 159 61.30 -17.63 -9.21
N ILE A 160 61.15 -18.49 -8.19
CA ILE A 160 60.29 -18.26 -7.03
C ILE A 160 60.63 -16.93 -6.34
N SER A 161 61.89 -16.49 -6.40
CA SER A 161 62.34 -15.23 -5.81
C SER A 161 61.76 -13.99 -6.52
N GLU A 162 61.44 -14.08 -7.82
CA GLU A 162 60.77 -12.99 -8.53
C GLU A 162 59.28 -12.91 -8.17
N CYS A 163 58.62 -14.07 -7.97
CA CYS A 163 57.25 -14.14 -7.48
C CYS A 163 57.13 -13.60 -6.05
N GLU A 164 58.06 -13.95 -5.16
CA GLU A 164 58.10 -13.41 -3.79
C GLU A 164 58.32 -11.90 -3.77
N ARG A 165 59.17 -11.37 -4.66
CA ARG A 165 59.35 -9.90 -4.79
C ARG A 165 58.09 -9.20 -5.27
N LYS A 166 57.41 -9.74 -6.29
CA LYS A 166 56.14 -9.18 -6.77
C LYS A 166 55.05 -9.23 -5.70
N PHE A 167 54.96 -10.34 -4.96
CA PHE A 167 54.01 -10.50 -3.86
C PHE A 167 54.28 -9.50 -2.71
N ASN A 168 55.53 -9.35 -2.28
CA ASN A 168 55.90 -8.38 -1.25
C ASN A 168 55.69 -6.92 -1.70
N THR A 169 55.81 -6.63 -2.99
CA THR A 169 55.52 -5.30 -3.56
C THR A 169 54.01 -5.03 -3.51
N ALA A 170 53.20 -6.00 -3.94
CA ALA A 170 51.74 -5.89 -3.89
C ALA A 170 51.20 -5.75 -2.45
N ILE A 171 51.81 -6.43 -1.47
CA ILE A 171 51.46 -6.26 -0.06
C ILE A 171 51.73 -4.84 0.43
N ARG A 172 52.84 -4.22 0.02
CA ARG A 172 53.12 -2.81 0.39
C ARG A 172 52.11 -1.87 -0.25
N GLU A 173 51.82 -2.04 -1.53
CA GLU A 173 50.83 -1.21 -2.23
C GLU A 173 49.45 -1.33 -1.59
N ALA A 174 49.04 -2.53 -1.17
CA ALA A 174 47.79 -2.75 -0.45
C ALA A 174 47.77 -2.05 0.93
N ASN A 175 48.89 -2.09 1.66
CA ASN A 175 49.01 -1.38 2.94
C ASN A 175 48.99 0.14 2.76
N ASP A 176 49.64 0.68 1.72
CA ASP A 176 49.61 2.11 1.42
C ASP A 176 48.17 2.59 1.09
N ILE A 177 47.40 1.79 0.34
CA ILE A 177 45.99 2.07 0.04
C ILE A 177 45.14 2.05 1.32
N LEU A 178 45.40 1.10 2.24
CA LEU A 178 44.69 1.03 3.51
C LEU A 178 44.99 2.23 4.43
N GLU A 179 46.24 2.71 4.47
CA GLU A 179 46.60 3.92 5.20
C GLU A 179 45.94 5.18 4.62
N ASP A 180 45.89 5.29 3.29
CA ASP A 180 45.19 6.40 2.62
C ASP A 180 43.68 6.34 2.84
N PHE A 181 43.10 5.13 2.89
CA PHE A 181 41.69 4.94 3.22
C PHE A 181 41.38 5.34 4.67
N ASP A 182 42.24 4.98 5.63
CA ASP A 182 42.05 5.37 7.05
C ASP A 182 42.17 6.90 7.23
N LYS A 183 43.11 7.56 6.54
CA LYS A 183 43.21 9.02 6.52
C LYS A 183 41.96 9.68 5.94
N LYS A 184 41.45 9.18 4.80
CA LYS A 184 40.21 9.71 4.19
C LYS A 184 38.99 9.46 5.08
N SER A 185 38.90 8.31 5.72
CA SER A 185 37.82 7.97 6.66
C SER A 185 37.79 8.95 7.84
N LYS A 186 38.96 9.23 8.45
CA LYS A 186 39.08 10.24 9.51
C LYS A 186 38.69 11.63 9.03
N GLN A 187 39.11 12.03 7.84
CA GLN A 187 38.76 13.33 7.27
C GLN A 187 37.26 13.46 6.98
N VAL A 188 36.59 12.40 6.49
CA VAL A 188 35.14 12.38 6.30
C VAL A 188 34.42 12.48 7.65
N ALA A 189 34.87 11.74 8.68
CA ALA A 189 34.28 11.81 10.01
C ALA A 189 34.39 13.22 10.64
N GLU A 190 35.50 13.91 10.43
CA GLU A 190 35.68 15.31 10.87
C GLU A 190 34.78 16.28 10.09
N ASN A 191 34.68 16.13 8.77
CA ASN A 191 33.79 16.94 7.93
C ASN A 191 32.32 16.74 8.32
N THR A 192 31.89 15.50 8.58
CA THR A 192 30.52 15.19 9.03
C THR A 192 30.23 15.83 10.38
N LYS A 193 31.19 15.85 11.31
CA LYS A 193 31.05 16.57 12.59
C LYS A 193 30.93 18.08 12.40
N PHE A 194 31.72 18.66 11.48
CA PHE A 194 31.65 20.09 11.18
C PHE A 194 30.29 20.46 10.58
N VAL A 195 29.83 19.72 9.57
CA VAL A 195 28.50 19.93 8.95
C VAL A 195 27.38 19.74 9.96
N ALA A 196 27.44 18.70 10.81
CA ALA A 196 26.43 18.49 11.85
C ALA A 196 26.37 19.66 12.85
N LYS A 197 27.52 20.26 13.18
CA LYS A 197 27.58 21.43 14.05
C LYS A 197 27.01 22.68 13.35
N GLU A 198 27.36 22.90 12.09
CA GLU A 198 26.83 24.01 11.28
C GLU A 198 25.31 23.87 11.09
N LEU A 199 24.80 22.65 10.88
CA LEU A 199 23.37 22.36 10.79
C LEU A 199 22.65 22.59 12.13
N ALA A 200 23.29 22.26 13.26
CA ALA A 200 22.75 22.52 14.59
C ALA A 200 22.72 24.02 14.92
N GLU A 201 23.72 24.79 14.50
CA GLU A 201 23.74 26.26 14.61
C GLU A 201 22.68 26.90 13.71
N LEU A 202 22.53 26.43 12.46
CA LEU A 202 21.46 26.87 11.55
C LEU A 202 20.07 26.50 12.06
N ALA A 203 19.90 25.35 12.71
CA ALA A 203 18.64 24.95 13.35
C ALA A 203 18.32 25.77 14.60
N ALA A 204 19.34 26.32 15.28
CA ALA A 204 19.17 27.22 16.42
C ALA A 204 18.75 28.64 15.98
N ASP A 205 19.26 29.12 14.84
CA ASP A 205 18.96 30.45 14.28
C ASP A 205 17.77 30.48 13.30
N ALA A 206 17.29 29.31 12.84
CA ALA A 206 16.10 29.25 12.00
C ALA A 206 14.87 29.76 12.77
N PRO A 207 14.09 30.71 12.21
CA PRO A 207 12.83 31.11 12.81
C PRO A 207 11.98 29.86 12.97
N ARG A 208 11.54 29.58 14.21
CA ARG A 208 10.60 28.50 14.52
C ARG A 208 9.38 28.66 13.63
N VAL A 209 9.38 28.02 12.47
CA VAL A 209 8.15 27.74 11.74
C VAL A 209 7.42 26.82 12.70
N PHE A 210 6.41 27.38 13.38
CA PHE A 210 5.46 26.62 14.17
C PHE A 210 4.80 25.59 13.24
N GLN A 211 5.43 24.43 13.05
CA GLN A 211 4.66 23.21 13.14
C GLN A 211 4.02 23.30 14.52
N LYS A 212 2.70 23.43 14.57
CA LYS A 212 1.96 23.19 15.80
C LYS A 212 2.26 21.75 16.21
N THR A 213 3.32 21.57 16.99
CA THR A 213 3.58 20.36 17.72
C THR A 213 2.48 20.29 18.77
N ILE A 214 1.45 19.51 18.48
CA ILE A 214 0.47 19.13 19.48
C ILE A 214 1.20 18.13 20.40
N GLU A 215 1.96 18.63 21.36
CA GLU A 215 2.52 17.81 22.45
C GLU A 215 1.45 17.48 23.50
N ASP A 216 0.31 18.16 23.43
CA ASP A 216 -0.81 17.94 24.32
C ASP A 216 -1.78 16.93 23.69
N HIS A 217 -1.82 15.70 24.20
CA HIS A 217 -2.80 14.70 23.77
C HIS A 217 -4.26 15.19 23.87
N SER A 218 -4.54 16.28 24.62
CA SER A 218 -5.86 16.91 24.66
C SER A 218 -6.19 17.77 23.42
N GLN A 219 -5.20 18.11 22.60
CA GLN A 219 -5.40 18.77 21.30
C GLN A 219 -5.46 17.77 20.15
N VAL A 220 -5.31 16.46 20.40
CA VAL A 220 -5.60 15.44 19.39
C VAL A 220 -7.10 15.52 19.12
N PRO A 221 -7.53 15.73 17.86
CA PRO A 221 -8.94 15.77 17.52
C PRO A 221 -9.65 14.53 18.08
N GLU A 222 -10.77 14.75 18.78
CA GLU A 222 -11.61 13.63 19.21
C GLU A 222 -11.97 12.78 17.99
N ILE A 223 -11.97 11.45 18.17
CA ILE A 223 -12.36 10.52 17.10
C ILE A 223 -13.75 10.94 16.64
N SER A 224 -13.91 11.16 15.34
CA SER A 224 -15.25 11.39 14.82
C SER A 224 -15.99 10.05 14.93
N GLU A 225 -17.07 10.00 15.71
CA GLU A 225 -17.95 8.84 15.65
C GLU A 225 -18.72 8.86 14.33
N LEU A 226 -19.09 7.68 13.84
CA LEU A 226 -19.96 7.56 12.66
C LEU A 226 -21.23 8.39 12.89
N PRO A 227 -21.60 9.29 11.96
CA PRO A 227 -22.83 10.08 12.06
C PRO A 227 -24.09 9.22 12.26
N SER A 228 -24.09 8.01 11.70
CA SER A 228 -25.18 7.04 11.78
C SER A 228 -25.27 6.29 13.12
N GLY A 229 -24.33 6.51 14.04
CA GLY A 229 -24.06 5.60 15.15
C GLY A 229 -23.24 4.41 14.65
N GLY A 230 -22.04 4.23 15.21
CA GLY A 230 -21.17 3.10 14.88
C GLY A 230 -21.65 1.79 15.50
N LEU A 231 -20.72 0.86 15.76
CA LEU A 231 -21.04 -0.37 16.50
C LEU A 231 -21.71 -0.03 17.86
N PRO A 232 -22.50 -0.95 18.45
CA PRO A 232 -22.99 -0.79 19.82
C PRO A 232 -21.84 -0.65 20.82
N LYS A 233 -21.96 0.20 21.85
CA LYS A 233 -20.84 0.56 22.76
C LYS A 233 -20.18 -0.64 23.47
N ASN A 234 -20.93 -1.73 23.66
CA ASN A 234 -20.51 -2.99 24.25
C ASN A 234 -19.88 -3.97 23.25
N VAL A 235 -19.79 -3.59 21.97
CA VAL A 235 -19.24 -4.40 20.88
C VAL A 235 -17.92 -3.78 20.42
N GLU A 236 -16.85 -4.53 20.60
CA GLU A 236 -15.51 -4.17 20.13
C GLU A 236 -15.28 -4.60 18.69
N SER A 237 -15.85 -5.73 18.28
CA SER A 237 -15.72 -6.20 16.89
C SER A 237 -16.93 -7.00 16.42
N VAL A 238 -17.14 -7.00 15.11
CA VAL A 238 -18.17 -7.76 14.39
C VAL A 238 -17.55 -8.37 13.14
N LEU A 239 -17.98 -9.58 12.76
CA LEU A 239 -17.67 -10.19 11.47
C LEU A 239 -18.90 -10.04 10.56
N ILE A 240 -18.68 -9.58 9.34
CA ILE A 240 -19.72 -9.42 8.33
C ILE A 240 -19.33 -10.15 7.04
N GLY A 241 -20.33 -10.53 6.24
CA GLY A 241 -20.13 -11.14 4.91
C GLY A 241 -19.65 -12.59 4.91
N GLU A 242 -19.60 -13.26 6.06
CA GLU A 242 -19.24 -14.67 6.16
C GLU A 242 -20.19 -15.54 5.32
N GLY A 243 -19.61 -16.39 4.46
CA GLY A 243 -20.36 -17.26 3.54
C GLY A 243 -20.90 -16.57 2.28
N ILE A 244 -20.74 -15.25 2.16
CA ILE A 244 -21.13 -14.47 0.98
C ILE A 244 -19.89 -14.03 0.19
N LEU A 245 -18.82 -13.66 0.88
CA LEU A 245 -17.57 -13.18 0.30
C LEU A 245 -16.62 -14.35 -0.03
N GLU A 246 -15.84 -14.21 -1.09
CA GLU A 246 -14.92 -15.26 -1.57
C GLU A 246 -13.48 -14.76 -1.74
N GLU A 247 -13.28 -13.65 -2.47
CA GLU A 247 -11.96 -13.09 -2.77
C GLU A 247 -11.99 -11.57 -2.62
N ILE A 248 -11.84 -11.12 -1.38
CA ILE A 248 -11.91 -9.70 -1.04
C ILE A 248 -10.67 -8.98 -1.54
N THR A 249 -10.90 -7.95 -2.37
CA THR A 249 -9.85 -7.08 -2.93
C THR A 249 -9.79 -5.74 -2.22
N GLY A 250 -10.84 -5.37 -1.47
CA GLY A 250 -10.83 -4.14 -0.68
C GLY A 250 -12.08 -3.90 0.16
N THR A 251 -11.93 -3.07 1.19
CA THR A 251 -12.98 -2.68 2.13
C THR A 251 -12.99 -1.17 2.32
N LEU A 252 -14.15 -0.58 2.50
CA LEU A 252 -14.31 0.86 2.69
C LEU A 252 -15.50 1.11 3.61
N VAL A 253 -15.26 1.70 4.77
CA VAL A 253 -16.35 2.24 5.58
C VAL A 253 -16.79 3.55 4.92
N LEU A 254 -18.09 3.78 4.79
CA LEU A 254 -18.67 5.02 4.27
C LEU A 254 -19.17 5.90 5.43
N PRO A 255 -19.27 7.24 5.24
CA PRO A 255 -19.75 8.13 6.30
C PRO A 255 -21.20 7.84 6.72
N THR A 256 -21.95 7.14 5.89
CA THR A 256 -23.32 6.68 6.14
C THR A 256 -23.41 5.52 7.13
N GLY A 257 -22.27 4.98 7.59
CA GLY A 257 -22.22 3.78 8.43
C GLY A 257 -22.34 2.47 7.65
N GLN A 258 -22.23 2.53 6.33
CA GLN A 258 -22.24 1.33 5.49
C GLN A 258 -20.82 0.87 5.22
N VAL A 259 -20.65 -0.44 5.00
CA VAL A 259 -19.36 -1.04 4.66
C VAL A 259 -19.43 -1.53 3.23
N LEU A 260 -18.66 -0.88 2.35
CA LEU A 260 -18.46 -1.33 0.99
C LEU A 260 -17.33 -2.35 0.95
N VAL A 261 -17.57 -3.45 0.24
CA VAL A 261 -16.59 -4.50 0.00
C VAL A 261 -16.49 -4.73 -1.50
N THR A 262 -15.27 -4.67 -2.04
CA THR A 262 -14.98 -5.13 -3.40
C THR A 262 -14.44 -6.55 -3.32
N ASP A 263 -15.05 -7.44 -4.10
CA ASP A 263 -14.71 -8.86 -4.20
C ASP A 263 -14.55 -9.23 -5.67
N GLU A 264 -13.47 -9.93 -6.01
CA GLU A 264 -13.13 -10.25 -7.39
C GLU A 264 -14.14 -11.20 -8.06
N ARG A 265 -14.82 -12.04 -7.27
CA ARG A 265 -15.76 -13.04 -7.77
C ARG A 265 -17.20 -12.58 -7.63
N VAL A 266 -17.51 -11.92 -6.52
CA VAL A 266 -18.89 -11.59 -6.14
C VAL A 266 -19.32 -10.22 -6.66
N GLY A 267 -18.37 -9.30 -6.87
CA GLY A 267 -18.62 -7.92 -7.32
C GLY A 267 -18.41 -6.89 -6.21
N ILE A 268 -19.21 -5.82 -6.21
CA ILE A 268 -19.24 -4.82 -5.12
C ILE A 268 -20.47 -5.07 -4.25
N LEU A 269 -20.27 -5.19 -2.95
CA LEU A 269 -21.32 -5.37 -1.96
C LEU A 269 -21.32 -4.20 -0.98
N LEU A 270 -22.51 -3.83 -0.53
CA LEU A 270 -22.72 -2.84 0.50
C LEU A 270 -23.41 -3.50 1.68
N PHE A 271 -22.81 -3.43 2.86
CA PHE A 271 -23.33 -3.98 4.10
C PHE A 271 -23.76 -2.86 5.05
N ASN A 272 -24.74 -3.12 5.91
CA ASN A 272 -24.89 -2.35 7.15
C ASN A 272 -23.87 -2.84 8.20
N LEU A 273 -23.86 -2.21 9.39
CA LEU A 273 -22.96 -2.61 10.47
C LEU A 273 -23.35 -3.95 11.12
N GLU A 274 -24.60 -4.37 10.95
CA GLU A 274 -25.15 -5.63 11.42
C GLU A 274 -24.75 -6.83 10.53
N GLY A 275 -24.29 -6.57 9.31
CA GLY A 275 -23.84 -7.59 8.34
C GLY A 275 -24.87 -7.98 7.27
N ASP A 276 -26.02 -7.31 7.21
CA ASP A 276 -27.00 -7.47 6.14
C ASP A 276 -26.53 -6.80 4.85
N VAL A 277 -26.78 -7.45 3.72
CA VAL A 277 -26.49 -6.90 2.39
C VAL A 277 -27.57 -5.90 2.00
N LEU A 278 -27.18 -4.64 1.86
CA LEU A 278 -28.05 -3.55 1.40
C LEU A 278 -28.11 -3.46 -0.13
N ALA A 279 -26.98 -3.68 -0.79
CA ALA A 279 -26.88 -3.65 -2.24
C ALA A 279 -25.75 -4.57 -2.72
N LYS A 280 -25.91 -5.11 -3.94
CA LYS A 280 -24.89 -5.89 -4.63
C LYS A 280 -24.93 -5.57 -6.11
N ILE A 281 -23.78 -5.22 -6.68
CA ILE A 281 -23.60 -5.08 -8.11
C ILE A 281 -22.48 -6.01 -8.58
N ASN A 282 -22.72 -6.71 -9.69
CA ASN A 282 -21.67 -7.46 -10.38
C ASN A 282 -21.77 -7.17 -11.88
N PRO A 283 -21.31 -5.99 -12.33
CA PRO A 283 -21.47 -5.59 -13.73
C PRO A 283 -20.61 -6.47 -14.63
N ALA A 284 -21.22 -7.15 -15.60
CA ALA A 284 -20.53 -8.04 -16.53
C ALA A 284 -19.45 -7.35 -17.40
N ASP A 285 -19.53 -6.02 -17.51
CA ASP A 285 -18.59 -5.19 -18.25
C ASP A 285 -17.35 -4.80 -17.45
N PHE A 286 -17.30 -5.16 -16.17
CA PHE A 286 -16.16 -4.89 -15.28
C PHE A 286 -15.59 -6.19 -14.70
N ARG A 287 -14.28 -6.21 -14.48
CA ARG A 287 -13.59 -7.27 -13.74
C ARG A 287 -12.42 -6.69 -12.96
N LYS A 288 -11.85 -7.47 -12.03
CA LYS A 288 -10.71 -7.04 -11.18
C LYS A 288 -10.98 -5.72 -10.45
N LEU A 289 -12.08 -5.68 -9.70
CA LEU A 289 -12.56 -4.52 -8.92
C LEU A 289 -11.69 -4.32 -7.69
N TRP A 290 -10.80 -3.34 -7.67
CA TRP A 290 -9.74 -3.21 -6.66
C TRP A 290 -9.67 -1.80 -6.07
N SER A 291 -9.10 -1.70 -4.87
CA SER A 291 -8.76 -0.44 -4.19
C SER A 291 -9.89 0.60 -4.17
N PRO A 292 -11.02 0.33 -3.49
CA PRO A 292 -12.09 1.30 -3.34
C PRO A 292 -11.61 2.52 -2.53
N VAL A 293 -11.96 3.72 -2.99
CA VAL A 293 -11.66 5.00 -2.34
C VAL A 293 -12.93 5.85 -2.26
N TYR A 294 -13.25 6.37 -1.09
CA TYR A 294 -14.32 7.34 -0.91
C TYR A 294 -13.79 8.77 -1.08
N HIS A 295 -14.47 9.58 -1.88
CA HIS A 295 -14.16 11.01 -2.00
C HIS A 295 -15.37 11.82 -2.47
N LYS A 296 -15.69 12.92 -1.76
CA LYS A 296 -16.76 13.86 -2.14
C LYS A 296 -18.06 13.16 -2.59
N GLU A 297 -18.61 12.28 -1.75
CA GLU A 297 -19.85 11.51 -2.01
C GLU A 297 -19.79 10.52 -3.20
N HIS A 298 -18.60 10.25 -3.69
CA HIS A 298 -18.36 9.29 -4.74
C HIS A 298 -17.43 8.18 -4.27
N ILE A 299 -17.57 7.04 -4.93
CA ILE A 299 -16.75 5.85 -4.70
C ILE A 299 -15.98 5.62 -5.98
N LEU A 300 -14.65 5.62 -5.87
CA LEU A 300 -13.74 5.31 -6.97
C LEU A 300 -13.22 3.89 -6.78
N VAL A 301 -13.23 3.10 -7.85
CA VAL A 301 -12.75 1.71 -7.85
C VAL A 301 -11.91 1.49 -9.11
N LEU A 302 -10.78 0.80 -9.00
CA LEU A 302 -10.02 0.37 -10.15
C LEU A 302 -10.67 -0.87 -10.75
N ALA A 303 -10.90 -0.90 -12.05
CA ALA A 303 -11.48 -2.04 -12.76
C ALA A 303 -10.94 -2.15 -14.18
N ASP A 304 -10.87 -3.37 -14.70
CA ASP A 304 -10.76 -3.55 -16.14
C ASP A 304 -12.17 -3.37 -16.72
N ALA A 305 -12.29 -2.52 -17.74
CA ALA A 305 -13.52 -2.34 -18.48
C ALA A 305 -13.27 -2.60 -19.97
N LYS A 306 -14.29 -3.11 -20.67
CA LYS A 306 -14.22 -3.20 -22.13
C LYS A 306 -14.24 -1.81 -22.75
N ASN A 307 -13.36 -1.59 -23.71
CA ASN A 307 -13.43 -0.45 -24.60
C ASN A 307 -14.36 -0.75 -25.80
N ALA A 308 -14.52 0.20 -26.72
CA ALA A 308 -15.37 0.05 -27.91
C ALA A 308 -14.92 -1.11 -28.83
N GLU A 309 -13.65 -1.53 -28.73
CA GLU A 309 -13.06 -2.62 -29.52
C GLU A 309 -13.12 -3.97 -28.79
N ASN A 310 -13.83 -4.07 -27.66
CA ASN A 310 -13.85 -5.24 -26.77
C ASN A 310 -12.48 -5.62 -26.16
N HIS A 311 -11.49 -4.74 -26.21
CA HIS A 311 -10.26 -4.90 -25.45
C HIS A 311 -10.46 -4.44 -24.00
N TRP A 312 -9.93 -5.23 -23.07
CA TRP A 312 -9.94 -4.88 -21.66
C TRP A 312 -8.84 -3.86 -21.38
N SER A 313 -9.21 -2.73 -20.80
CA SER A 313 -8.28 -1.67 -20.40
C SER A 313 -8.57 -1.25 -18.97
N ARG A 314 -7.52 -0.82 -18.26
CA ARG A 314 -7.60 -0.43 -16.85
C ARG A 314 -8.25 0.95 -16.72
N HIS A 315 -9.23 1.08 -15.85
CA HIS A 315 -9.95 2.31 -15.61
C HIS A 315 -10.15 2.56 -14.12
N VAL A 316 -10.29 3.84 -13.76
CA VAL A 316 -10.93 4.28 -12.52
C VAL A 316 -12.41 4.45 -12.81
N ILE A 317 -13.25 3.65 -12.17
CA ILE A 317 -14.71 3.72 -12.27
C ILE A 317 -15.25 4.54 -11.10
N LYS A 318 -16.14 5.48 -11.39
CA LYS A 318 -16.80 6.35 -10.41
C LYS A 318 -18.25 5.90 -10.21
N PHE A 319 -18.61 5.67 -8.95
CA PHE A 319 -19.97 5.36 -8.51
C PHE A 319 -20.49 6.41 -7.53
N THR A 320 -21.82 6.50 -7.41
CA THR A 320 -22.48 7.16 -6.27
C THR A 320 -22.38 6.28 -5.02
N CYS A 321 -22.72 6.83 -3.84
CA CYS A 321 -22.84 6.05 -2.60
C CYS A 321 -23.86 4.90 -2.70
N GLN A 322 -24.84 5.01 -3.61
CA GLN A 322 -25.86 4.01 -3.90
C GLN A 322 -25.42 2.99 -4.96
N LEU A 323 -24.14 2.99 -5.34
CA LEU A 323 -23.54 2.13 -6.37
C LEU A 323 -24.09 2.36 -7.79
N GLU A 324 -24.60 3.56 -8.08
CA GLU A 324 -24.97 3.93 -9.44
C GLU A 324 -23.74 4.37 -10.23
N TYR A 325 -23.57 3.88 -11.45
CA TYR A 325 -22.46 4.27 -12.31
C TYR A 325 -22.56 5.75 -12.68
N VAL A 326 -21.46 6.48 -12.52
CA VAL A 326 -21.36 7.91 -12.88
C VAL A 326 -20.50 8.08 -14.13
N ALA A 327 -19.26 7.59 -14.08
CA ALA A 327 -18.27 7.81 -15.15
C ALA A 327 -17.08 6.85 -15.02
N LYS A 328 -16.19 6.87 -16.02
CA LYS A 328 -14.90 6.16 -15.97
C LYS A 328 -13.78 7.00 -16.57
N ILE A 329 -12.57 6.85 -16.05
CA ILE A 329 -11.35 7.46 -16.58
C ILE A 329 -10.37 6.33 -16.92
N GLU A 330 -9.85 6.31 -18.14
CA GLU A 330 -8.84 5.33 -18.55
C GLU A 330 -7.52 5.61 -17.82
N CYS A 331 -6.88 4.57 -17.29
CA CYS A 331 -5.54 4.63 -16.73
C CYS A 331 -4.49 4.73 -17.87
N PRO A 332 -3.19 4.93 -17.58
CA PRO A 332 -2.15 4.88 -18.61
C PRO A 332 -2.26 3.61 -19.47
N SER A 333 -2.43 3.78 -20.78
CA SER A 333 -2.86 2.71 -21.71
C SER A 333 -1.91 1.50 -21.74
N TRP A 334 -0.61 1.74 -21.58
CA TRP A 334 0.43 0.70 -21.56
C TRP A 334 0.27 -0.27 -20.38
N LEU A 335 -0.46 0.09 -19.31
CA LEU A 335 -0.77 -0.83 -18.21
C LEU A 335 -1.55 -2.07 -18.68
N ALA A 336 -2.32 -1.96 -19.78
CA ALA A 336 -3.04 -3.09 -20.37
C ALA A 336 -2.10 -4.15 -20.97
N GLU A 337 -0.85 -3.78 -21.28
CA GLU A 337 0.15 -4.65 -21.89
C GLU A 337 1.02 -5.38 -20.84
N CYS A 338 0.85 -5.05 -19.56
CA CYS A 338 1.69 -5.55 -18.47
C CYS A 338 0.92 -6.44 -17.47
N THR A 339 1.59 -7.44 -16.90
CA THR A 339 1.05 -8.18 -15.75
C THR A 339 1.20 -7.35 -14.49
N ILE A 340 0.09 -6.78 -14.02
CA ILE A 340 0.01 -6.05 -12.74
C ILE A 340 -0.29 -7.04 -11.61
N LEU A 341 0.60 -7.10 -10.62
CA LEU A 341 0.44 -7.94 -9.43
C LEU A 341 -0.31 -7.22 -8.32
N ARG A 342 -0.03 -5.92 -8.16
CA ARG A 342 -0.68 -5.04 -7.17
C ARG A 342 -0.90 -3.67 -7.74
N GLU A 343 -1.94 -3.03 -7.25
CA GLU A 343 -2.20 -1.63 -7.53
C GLU A 343 -3.00 -1.02 -6.39
N ARG A 344 -2.80 0.28 -6.23
CA ARG A 344 -3.42 1.04 -5.17
C ARG A 344 -3.80 2.41 -5.67
N LEU A 345 -5.05 2.75 -5.40
CA LEU A 345 -5.59 4.08 -5.61
C LEU A 345 -5.58 4.86 -4.28
N SER A 346 -5.18 6.11 -4.32
CA SER A 346 -5.29 7.03 -3.19
C SER A 346 -5.63 8.43 -3.66
N ILE A 347 -6.29 9.22 -2.83
CA ILE A 347 -6.67 10.59 -3.17
C ILE A 347 -6.17 11.56 -2.12
N ALA A 348 -5.59 12.66 -2.57
CA ALA A 348 -5.14 13.75 -1.71
C ALA A 348 -6.24 14.80 -1.51
N HIS A 349 -6.06 15.67 -0.51
CA HIS A 349 -7.03 16.73 -0.18
C HIS A 349 -7.17 17.80 -1.28
N ASN A 350 -6.16 17.92 -2.15
CA ASN A 350 -6.18 18.81 -3.31
C ASN A 350 -6.79 18.15 -4.56
N ASP A 351 -7.59 17.10 -4.40
CA ASP A 351 -8.26 16.36 -5.48
C ASP A 351 -7.32 15.65 -6.48
N HIS A 352 -6.02 15.57 -6.20
CA HIS A 352 -5.13 14.76 -7.04
C HIS A 352 -5.32 13.29 -6.68
N LEU A 353 -5.48 12.46 -7.70
CA LEU A 353 -5.62 11.02 -7.56
C LEU A 353 -4.29 10.36 -7.88
N TYR A 354 -3.80 9.52 -6.99
CA TYR A 354 -2.54 8.82 -7.14
C TYR A 354 -2.80 7.34 -7.40
N LEU A 355 -2.09 6.79 -8.37
CA LEU A 355 -2.10 5.38 -8.69
C LEU A 355 -0.70 4.81 -8.50
N CYS A 356 -0.58 3.83 -7.61
CA CYS A 356 0.62 3.01 -7.46
C CYS A 356 0.36 1.67 -8.15
N VAL A 357 1.33 1.20 -8.93
CA VAL A 357 1.30 -0.11 -9.60
C VAL A 357 2.57 -0.88 -9.31
N CYS A 358 2.45 -2.19 -9.13
CA CYS A 358 3.55 -3.13 -9.02
C CYS A 358 3.30 -4.26 -10.00
N GLY A 359 4.15 -4.35 -11.01
CA GLY A 359 4.24 -5.49 -11.90
C GLY A 359 5.21 -6.54 -11.36
N GLU A 360 5.58 -7.49 -12.22
CA GLU A 360 6.52 -8.57 -11.87
C GLU A 360 7.96 -8.06 -11.63
N ILE A 361 8.40 -7.12 -12.48
CA ILE A 361 9.78 -6.60 -12.50
C ILE A 361 9.87 -5.10 -12.29
N PHE A 362 8.73 -4.41 -12.14
CA PHE A 362 8.68 -2.96 -12.04
C PHE A 362 7.64 -2.51 -11.03
N SER A 363 7.80 -1.27 -10.55
CA SER A 363 6.77 -0.51 -9.87
C SER A 363 6.73 0.91 -10.40
N GLY A 364 5.57 1.55 -10.33
CA GLY A 364 5.41 2.94 -10.78
C GLY A 364 4.38 3.70 -9.96
N ILE A 365 4.54 5.02 -9.93
CA ILE A 365 3.64 5.96 -9.27
C ILE A 365 3.17 6.97 -10.31
N TYR A 366 1.87 7.15 -10.40
CA TYR A 366 1.22 8.06 -11.33
C TYR A 366 0.33 9.03 -10.57
N GLU A 367 0.23 10.25 -11.08
CA GLU A 367 -0.66 11.28 -10.59
C GLU A 367 -1.66 11.64 -11.69
N LEU A 368 -2.95 11.60 -11.36
CA LEU A 368 -4.02 12.17 -12.16
C LEU A 368 -4.39 13.51 -11.55
N THR A 369 -4.12 14.56 -12.32
CA THR A 369 -4.50 15.92 -11.96
C THR A 369 -6.02 16.11 -12.05
N PRO A 370 -6.61 17.09 -11.34
CA PRO A 370 -8.05 17.40 -11.42
C PRO A 370 -8.55 17.79 -12.82
N ILE A 371 -7.65 18.08 -13.76
CA ILE A 371 -7.99 18.33 -15.18
C ILE A 371 -8.09 17.05 -16.02
N GLY A 372 -7.84 15.87 -15.42
CA GLY A 372 -7.95 14.57 -16.10
C GLY A 372 -6.67 14.11 -16.80
N GLN A 373 -5.51 14.69 -16.49
CA GLN A 373 -4.24 14.30 -17.10
C GLN A 373 -3.39 13.44 -16.16
N TRP A 374 -3.05 12.23 -16.62
CA TRP A 374 -2.07 11.35 -15.97
C TRP A 374 -0.64 11.84 -16.21
N THR A 375 0.16 11.83 -15.15
CA THR A 375 1.60 12.10 -15.16
C THR A 375 2.31 10.97 -14.44
N GLU A 376 3.36 10.42 -15.05
CA GLU A 376 4.26 9.50 -14.37
C GLU A 376 5.16 10.28 -13.40
N LEU A 377 5.05 9.98 -12.11
CA LEU A 377 5.91 10.56 -11.09
C LEU A 377 7.20 9.77 -10.92
N GLU A 378 7.10 8.44 -11.00
CA GLU A 378 8.22 7.53 -10.84
C GLU A 378 7.98 6.19 -11.52
N TYR A 379 9.04 5.64 -12.11
CA TYR A 379 9.11 4.28 -12.58
C TYR A 379 10.42 3.63 -12.10
N LYS A 380 10.31 2.47 -11.45
CA LYS A 380 11.46 1.73 -10.90
C LYS A 380 11.43 0.28 -11.33
N LEU A 381 12.57 -0.19 -11.78
CA LEU A 381 12.82 -1.62 -11.97
C LEU A 381 13.22 -2.25 -10.65
N SER A 382 12.78 -3.48 -10.40
CA SER A 382 13.15 -4.32 -9.26
C SER A 382 12.70 -3.85 -7.87
N GLU A 383 11.97 -2.73 -7.76
CA GLU A 383 11.24 -2.34 -6.55
C GLU A 383 9.81 -2.91 -6.59
N ALA A 384 9.25 -3.24 -5.44
CA ALA A 384 7.90 -3.78 -5.32
C ALA A 384 7.05 -2.89 -4.41
N TYR A 385 6.31 -1.95 -5.00
CA TYR A 385 5.40 -1.09 -4.25
C TYR A 385 4.11 -1.83 -3.94
N ILE A 386 3.97 -2.24 -2.67
CA ILE A 386 2.86 -3.11 -2.27
C ILE A 386 1.62 -2.36 -1.80
N ASP A 387 1.78 -1.10 -1.37
CA ASP A 387 0.70 -0.20 -1.00
C ASP A 387 1.14 1.28 -1.10
N MET A 388 0.17 2.19 -1.15
CA MET A 388 0.37 3.63 -1.18
C MET A 388 -0.78 4.38 -0.51
N LEU A 389 -0.46 5.46 0.20
CA LEU A 389 -1.43 6.36 0.82
C LEU A 389 -1.03 7.82 0.60
N ALA A 390 -1.94 8.65 0.09
CA ALA A 390 -1.81 10.10 0.13
C ALA A 390 -2.00 10.58 1.57
N PHE A 391 -0.90 10.90 2.23
CA PHE A 391 -0.86 11.15 3.67
C PHE A 391 -1.36 12.55 4.00
N ALA A 392 -0.69 13.58 3.49
CA ALA A 392 -0.98 14.98 3.79
C ALA A 392 -0.76 15.88 2.56
N THR A 393 -1.45 17.02 2.53
CA THR A 393 -1.18 18.08 1.56
C THR A 393 -0.85 19.35 2.35
N ILE A 394 0.37 19.86 2.18
CA ILE A 394 0.91 21.01 2.91
C ILE A 394 1.29 22.07 1.87
N GLY A 395 0.41 23.06 1.69
CA GLY A 395 0.56 24.07 0.64
C GLY A 395 0.60 23.40 -0.75
N PRO A 396 1.62 23.64 -1.58
CA PRO A 396 1.73 23.04 -2.91
C PRO A 396 2.31 21.62 -2.91
N ILE A 397 2.65 21.07 -1.74
CA ILE A 397 3.32 19.76 -1.61
C ILE A 397 2.30 18.72 -1.15
N THR A 398 2.19 17.61 -1.88
CA THR A 398 1.49 16.41 -1.43
C THR A 398 2.50 15.38 -0.96
N GLN A 399 2.33 14.87 0.27
CA GLN A 399 3.12 13.78 0.81
C GLN A 399 2.41 12.44 0.59
N LEU A 400 3.12 11.51 -0.04
CA LEU A 400 2.69 10.13 -0.24
C LEU A 400 3.53 9.20 0.63
N LEU A 401 2.88 8.22 1.24
CA LEU A 401 3.55 7.08 1.86
C LEU A 401 3.46 5.90 0.90
N VAL A 402 4.60 5.28 0.57
CA VAL A 402 4.67 4.14 -0.35
C VAL A 402 5.39 3.01 0.35
N VAL A 403 4.78 1.83 0.40
CA VAL A 403 5.39 0.67 1.06
C VAL A 403 6.20 -0.14 0.06
N GLU A 404 7.49 -0.26 0.30
CA GLU A 404 8.37 -1.12 -0.50
C GLU A 404 8.44 -2.52 0.15
N GLY A 405 7.89 -3.51 -0.55
CA GLY A 405 7.63 -4.82 0.01
C GLY A 405 8.84 -5.77 0.09
N ARG A 406 9.89 -5.56 -0.71
CA ARG A 406 11.09 -6.43 -0.75
C ARG A 406 12.08 -6.07 0.36
N ARG A 407 12.25 -4.77 0.60
CA ARG A 407 13.15 -4.14 1.56
C ARG A 407 12.46 -3.76 2.86
N ASN A 408 11.13 -3.90 2.95
CA ASN A 408 10.35 -3.76 4.19
C ASN A 408 10.46 -2.38 4.86
N TYR A 409 10.40 -1.31 4.08
CA TYR A 409 10.33 0.06 4.59
C TYR A 409 9.19 0.84 3.96
N VAL A 410 8.89 2.00 4.52
CA VAL A 410 7.97 2.98 3.94
C VAL A 410 8.76 4.17 3.41
N LEU A 411 8.47 4.59 2.18
CA LEU A 411 8.98 5.82 1.59
C LEU A 411 7.99 6.94 1.85
N LEU A 412 8.47 8.05 2.42
CA LEU A 412 7.78 9.33 2.35
C LEU A 412 8.25 10.06 1.10
N VAL A 413 7.35 10.21 0.14
CA VAL A 413 7.59 10.86 -1.15
C VAL A 413 6.87 12.20 -1.15
N SER A 414 7.59 13.29 -1.39
CA SER A 414 6.99 14.62 -1.52
C SER A 414 6.81 14.96 -3.00
N VAL A 415 5.58 15.25 -3.40
CA VAL A 415 5.19 15.61 -4.77
C VAL A 415 4.86 17.09 -4.83
N ARG A 416 5.41 17.80 -5.80
CA ARG A 416 5.11 19.21 -6.11
C ARG A 416 5.15 19.40 -7.61
N GLU A 417 4.16 20.12 -8.15
CA GLU A 417 4.09 20.44 -9.59
C GLU A 417 4.23 19.16 -10.46
N SER A 418 3.53 18.09 -10.05
CA SER A 418 3.55 16.77 -10.69
C SER A 418 4.95 16.15 -10.83
N ARG A 419 5.83 16.42 -9.86
CA ARG A 419 7.18 15.83 -9.77
C ARG A 419 7.50 15.44 -8.34
N ILE A 420 8.28 14.40 -8.18
CA ILE A 420 8.85 14.05 -6.88
C ILE A 420 10.01 14.98 -6.58
N VAL A 421 9.91 15.72 -5.48
CA VAL A 421 10.92 16.71 -5.06
C VAL A 421 11.77 16.23 -3.89
N ASP A 422 11.27 15.29 -3.10
CA ASP A 422 11.99 14.73 -1.95
C ASP A 422 11.53 13.30 -1.66
N ARG A 423 12.43 12.49 -1.09
CA ARG A 423 12.20 11.08 -0.75
C ARG A 423 12.96 10.72 0.52
N LYS A 424 12.24 10.16 1.49
CA LYS A 424 12.81 9.69 2.75
C LYS A 424 12.37 8.26 3.06
N ARG A 425 13.33 7.39 3.41
CA ARG A 425 13.05 6.02 3.90
C ARG A 425 12.71 6.07 5.39
N MET A 426 11.71 5.29 5.79
CA MET A 426 11.21 5.22 7.16
C MET A 426 10.97 3.77 7.58
N ALA A 427 11.50 3.41 8.73
CA ALA A 427 11.31 2.11 9.37
C ALA A 427 10.20 2.22 10.42
N ILE A 428 8.94 2.28 9.97
CA ILE A 428 7.78 2.45 10.86
C ILE A 428 7.55 1.20 11.73
N CYS A 429 7.69 0.04 11.13
CA CYS A 429 7.60 -1.27 11.78
C CYS A 429 8.45 -2.28 10.99
N GLU A 430 8.61 -3.50 11.50
CA GLU A 430 9.55 -4.48 10.92
C GLU A 430 9.21 -4.90 9.49
N ARG A 431 7.93 -5.16 9.19
CA ARG A 431 7.47 -5.57 7.85
C ARG A 431 6.17 -4.85 7.49
N PRO A 432 6.25 -3.57 7.07
CA PRO A 432 5.07 -2.82 6.69
C PRO A 432 4.32 -3.52 5.54
N GLY A 433 3.00 -3.40 5.58
CA GLY A 433 2.06 -3.95 4.60
C GLY A 433 1.11 -2.86 4.13
N ALA A 434 -0.18 -3.08 4.27
CA ALA A 434 -1.18 -2.06 3.99
C ALA A 434 -1.08 -0.86 4.96
N LEU A 435 -1.51 0.31 4.49
CA LEU A 435 -1.60 1.58 5.19
C LEU A 435 -3.04 2.10 5.13
N ALA A 436 -3.47 2.74 6.21
CA ALA A 436 -4.70 3.53 6.21
C ALA A 436 -4.51 4.79 7.05
N LYS A 437 -5.22 5.85 6.70
CA LYS A 437 -5.41 7.00 7.59
C LYS A 437 -6.87 7.16 7.88
N ASP A 438 -7.16 7.68 9.06
CA ASP A 438 -8.51 8.09 9.41
C ASP A 438 -8.78 9.57 9.14
N GLU A 439 -9.99 10.01 9.45
CA GLU A 439 -10.45 11.38 9.25
C GLU A 439 -9.67 12.42 10.06
N ALA A 440 -9.05 12.00 11.17
CA ALA A 440 -8.21 12.85 12.01
C ALA A 440 -6.75 12.90 11.51
N GLY A 441 -6.41 12.17 10.44
CA GLY A 441 -5.07 12.06 9.90
C GLY A 441 -4.16 11.10 10.66
N ARG A 442 -4.70 10.27 11.56
CA ARG A 442 -3.91 9.25 12.27
C ARG A 442 -3.56 8.12 11.31
N LEU A 443 -2.30 7.71 11.35
CA LEU A 443 -1.76 6.69 10.47
C LEU A 443 -1.80 5.31 11.13
N PHE A 444 -2.28 4.33 10.38
CA PHE A 444 -2.27 2.93 10.73
C PHE A 444 -1.45 2.14 9.72
N VAL A 445 -0.68 1.17 10.20
CA VAL A 445 0.12 0.27 9.36
C VAL A 445 -0.18 -1.17 9.75
N SER A 446 -0.40 -2.05 8.77
CA SER A 446 -0.39 -3.49 9.01
C SER A 446 1.07 -3.96 9.09
N ASN A 447 1.47 -4.52 10.22
CA ASN A 447 2.76 -5.18 10.37
C ASN A 447 2.61 -6.67 10.03
N ARG A 448 3.18 -7.09 8.90
CA ARG A 448 3.13 -8.46 8.41
C ARG A 448 3.90 -9.44 9.30
N PHE A 449 4.87 -8.96 10.09
CA PHE A 449 5.65 -9.78 11.00
C PHE A 449 4.83 -10.18 12.23
N SER A 450 4.19 -9.22 12.89
CA SER A 450 3.38 -9.46 14.10
C SER A 450 1.91 -9.79 13.81
N ALA A 451 1.51 -9.82 12.53
CA ALA A 451 0.12 -10.02 12.10
C ALA A 451 -0.86 -9.09 12.86
N SER A 452 -0.49 -7.81 12.96
CA SER A 452 -1.27 -6.80 13.67
C SER A 452 -1.38 -5.50 12.87
N ILE A 453 -2.43 -4.72 13.13
CA ILE A 453 -2.55 -3.33 12.69
C ILE A 453 -2.10 -2.45 13.85
N GLN A 454 -1.14 -1.57 13.58
CA GLN A 454 -0.50 -0.70 14.55
C GLN A 454 -0.84 0.75 14.29
N LEU A 455 -1.10 1.51 15.35
CA LEU A 455 -1.11 2.97 15.27
C LEU A 455 0.33 3.46 15.18
N VAL A 456 0.57 4.45 14.32
CA VAL A 456 1.89 5.06 14.11
C VAL A 456 1.91 6.44 14.77
N ASP A 457 2.91 6.69 15.61
CA ASP A 457 3.26 8.05 16.00
C ASP A 457 3.95 8.74 14.81
N THR A 458 3.25 9.67 14.17
CA THR A 458 3.75 10.39 12.99
C THR A 458 4.78 11.47 13.32
N MET A 459 5.04 11.75 14.60
CA MET A 459 6.12 12.64 15.01
C MET A 459 7.45 11.89 15.04
N ARG A 460 7.44 10.68 15.61
CA ARG A 460 8.63 9.81 15.76
C ARG A 460 8.78 8.81 14.61
N TRP A 461 7.72 8.59 13.83
CA TRP A 461 7.62 7.59 12.77
C TRP A 461 7.88 6.16 13.26
N VAL A 462 7.33 5.83 14.44
CA VAL A 462 7.42 4.50 15.07
C VAL A 462 6.03 3.99 15.39
N SER A 463 5.87 2.67 15.47
CA SER A 463 4.61 2.07 15.94
C SER A 463 4.42 2.31 17.44
N GLU A 464 3.28 2.90 17.80
CA GLU A 464 2.94 3.25 19.19
C GLU A 464 2.27 2.07 19.89
N LYS A 465 1.22 1.50 19.28
CA LYS A 465 0.45 0.40 19.87
C LYS A 465 -0.23 -0.49 18.83
N ASN A 466 -0.44 -1.75 19.19
CA ASN A 466 -1.30 -2.66 18.43
C ASN A 466 -2.78 -2.27 18.64
N VAL A 467 -3.52 -2.09 17.56
CA VAL A 467 -4.94 -1.70 17.55
C VAL A 467 -5.84 -2.89 17.20
N ALA A 468 -5.39 -3.77 16.31
CA ALA A 468 -6.12 -4.96 15.92
C ALA A 468 -5.18 -6.11 15.57
N ILE A 469 -5.66 -7.35 15.74
CA ILE A 469 -5.01 -8.55 15.21
C ILE A 469 -5.58 -8.82 13.82
N THR A 470 -4.72 -9.26 12.91
CA THR A 470 -5.07 -9.55 11.52
C THR A 470 -4.35 -10.80 11.02
N GLU A 471 -4.59 -11.20 9.78
CA GLU A 471 -3.75 -12.17 9.08
C GLU A 471 -2.40 -11.54 8.70
N ALA A 472 -1.36 -12.35 8.52
CA ALA A 472 -0.03 -11.88 8.15
C ALA A 472 -0.01 -11.10 6.83
N PHE A 473 -1.00 -11.31 5.97
CA PHE A 473 -1.10 -10.69 4.67
C PHE A 473 -2.44 -10.00 4.45
N VAL A 474 -2.49 -8.70 4.76
CA VAL A 474 -3.64 -7.82 4.48
C VAL A 474 -3.37 -7.05 3.19
N ARG A 475 -4.20 -7.27 2.17
CA ARG A 475 -4.09 -6.54 0.89
C ARG A 475 -4.50 -5.08 1.02
N HIS A 476 -5.56 -4.83 1.78
CA HIS A 476 -6.17 -3.53 1.95
C HIS A 476 -6.91 -3.51 3.29
N PHE A 477 -6.95 -2.38 3.98
CA PHE A 477 -7.93 -2.14 5.03
C PHE A 477 -8.23 -0.65 5.07
N THR A 478 -9.32 -0.28 5.73
CA THR A 478 -9.68 1.14 5.95
C THR A 478 -9.84 1.43 7.43
N ALA A 479 -9.54 2.66 7.80
CA ALA A 479 -9.72 3.21 9.13
C ALA A 479 -10.56 4.46 9.00
N CYS A 480 -11.81 4.44 9.44
CA CYS A 480 -12.67 5.62 9.39
C CYS A 480 -13.65 5.61 10.56
N TRP A 481 -13.89 6.78 11.13
CA TRP A 481 -14.92 7.03 12.14
C TRP A 481 -14.89 6.07 13.35
N GLY A 482 -13.68 5.73 13.81
CA GLY A 482 -13.48 4.82 14.94
C GLY A 482 -13.61 3.33 14.61
N LEU A 483 -13.74 2.95 13.33
CA LEU A 483 -13.78 1.56 12.88
C LEU A 483 -12.63 1.23 11.91
N LEU A 484 -11.98 0.09 12.14
CA LEU A 484 -11.13 -0.58 11.15
C LEU A 484 -11.98 -1.61 10.42
N ALA A 485 -12.03 -1.56 9.08
CA ALA A 485 -12.61 -2.61 8.26
C ALA A 485 -11.50 -3.47 7.65
N ILE A 486 -11.30 -4.66 8.23
CA ILE A 486 -10.17 -5.55 7.95
C ILE A 486 -10.70 -6.75 7.14
N PRO A 487 -10.32 -6.91 5.88
CA PRO A 487 -10.65 -8.12 5.13
C PRO A 487 -9.88 -9.31 5.69
N LEU A 488 -10.61 -10.40 5.91
CA LEU A 488 -10.11 -11.73 6.18
C LEU A 488 -10.36 -12.59 4.93
N LYS A 489 -10.05 -13.89 4.98
CA LYS A 489 -10.23 -14.78 3.83
C LYS A 489 -11.64 -14.72 3.19
N ASN A 490 -12.72 -14.84 3.98
CA ASN A 490 -14.11 -14.92 3.48
C ASN A 490 -15.09 -14.00 4.26
N ALA A 491 -14.57 -13.03 5.01
CA ALA A 491 -15.35 -12.15 5.85
C ALA A 491 -14.62 -10.83 6.04
N VAL A 492 -15.32 -9.80 6.49
CA VAL A 492 -14.71 -8.54 6.93
C VAL A 492 -14.90 -8.39 8.43
N ARG A 493 -13.82 -8.15 9.15
CA ARG A 493 -13.86 -7.78 10.56
C ARG A 493 -13.98 -6.27 10.68
N LEU A 494 -15.05 -5.81 11.29
CA LEU A 494 -15.19 -4.45 11.78
C LEU A 494 -14.66 -4.41 13.21
N GLN A 495 -13.59 -3.66 13.44
CA GLN A 495 -12.98 -3.52 14.76
C GLN A 495 -13.07 -2.06 15.21
N ARG A 496 -13.70 -1.82 16.36
CA ARG A 496 -13.66 -0.51 17.00
C ARG A 496 -12.24 -0.23 17.48
N TYR A 497 -11.73 0.94 17.14
CA TYR A 497 -10.53 1.49 17.76
C TYR A 497 -10.91 2.69 18.62
N SER A 498 -10.32 2.76 19.81
CA SER A 498 -10.44 3.94 20.66
C SER A 498 -9.09 4.33 21.23
N PHE A 499 -8.90 5.64 21.38
CA PHE A 499 -7.68 6.24 21.92
C PHE A 499 -7.89 6.84 23.30
N ARG A 500 -9.02 6.53 23.95
CA ARG A 500 -9.16 6.84 25.36
C ARG A 500 -8.12 6.02 26.10
N SER A 501 -7.11 6.72 26.62
CA SER A 501 -6.30 6.23 27.72
C SER A 501 -7.29 5.76 28.78
N LEU A 502 -7.33 4.45 29.04
CA LEU A 502 -7.78 3.94 30.32
C LEU A 502 -6.83 4.58 31.34
N ARG A 503 -7.23 5.74 31.87
CA ARG A 503 -6.72 6.25 33.13
C ARG A 503 -7.50 5.59 34.26
#